data_AF-A0A3C0G5N8-F1
#
_entry.id   AF-A0A3C0G5N8-F1
#
_cell.length_a   1.000
_cell.length_b   1.000
_cell.length_c   1.000
_cell.angle_alpha   90.00
_cell.angle_beta   90.00
_cell.angle_gamma   90.00
#
_symmetry.space_group_name_H-M   'P 1'
#
loop_
_entity.id
_entity.type
_entity.pdbx_description
1 polymer ?
#
loop_
_entity_poly.entity_id
_entity_poly.type
_entity_poly.pdbx_seq_one_letter_code
_entity_poly.pdbx_strand_id
1 'polypeptide(L)'
;MLKELFDKFSCDKASRHSYHEIYEPHFVPLKDKKINILEIGIFKGASTAAFTKYFPNAHIYGIDIFERINPEQVPILNHKRVTWMKGDSTKKPEYWPDVEFDIIIDDGRHTPFSNLMSFRYAFPRLKKDGMYFIEDVWALDKMRFEHQWTKTRP
;
A
#
# COMPACT_ATOMS: atom_id res chain seq x y z
N MET A 1 1.46 -17.09 -7.51
CA MET A 1 0.98 -17.41 -6.15
C MET A 1 0.35 -16.18 -5.50
N LEU A 2 0.87 -14.97 -5.75
CA LEU A 2 0.31 -13.72 -5.25
C LEU A 2 -1.12 -13.47 -5.78
N LYS A 3 -1.37 -13.80 -7.05
CA LYS A 3 -2.72 -13.74 -7.66
C LYS A 3 -3.78 -14.49 -6.83
N GLU A 4 -3.50 -15.74 -6.49
CA GLU A 4 -4.42 -16.59 -5.72
C GLU A 4 -4.70 -16.03 -4.33
N LEU A 5 -3.71 -15.38 -3.70
CA LEU A 5 -3.89 -14.73 -2.41
C LEU A 5 -4.76 -13.47 -2.54
N PHE A 6 -4.53 -12.64 -3.56
CA PHE A 6 -5.39 -11.50 -3.83
C PHE A 6 -6.84 -11.94 -4.10
N ASP A 7 -7.04 -12.96 -4.93
CA ASP A 7 -8.36 -13.52 -5.21
C ASP A 7 -9.02 -14.07 -3.92
N LYS A 8 -8.27 -14.80 -3.09
CA LYS A 8 -8.75 -15.36 -1.82
C LYS A 8 -9.24 -14.30 -0.83
N PHE A 9 -8.59 -13.14 -0.79
CA PHE A 9 -8.95 -12.04 0.11
C PHE A 9 -9.87 -11.00 -0.56
N SER A 10 -10.41 -11.29 -1.74
CA SER A 10 -11.28 -10.38 -2.50
C SER A 10 -10.64 -9.02 -2.76
N CYS A 11 -9.34 -9.03 -3.05
CA CYS A 11 -8.57 -7.86 -3.43
C CYS A 11 -8.67 -7.63 -4.95
N ASP A 12 -8.93 -6.39 -5.37
CA ASP A 12 -9.07 -6.00 -6.77
C ASP A 12 -7.73 -5.97 -7.53
N LYS A 13 -6.61 -5.95 -6.82
CA LYS A 13 -5.24 -5.96 -7.38
C LYS A 13 -4.98 -7.12 -8.36
N ALA A 14 -5.64 -8.26 -8.20
CA ALA A 14 -5.56 -9.37 -9.17
C ALA A 14 -6.67 -9.34 -10.22
N SER A 15 -7.92 -9.23 -9.78
CA SER A 15 -9.09 -9.41 -10.65
C SER A 15 -9.36 -8.25 -11.60
N ARG A 16 -8.92 -7.03 -11.27
CA ARG A 16 -9.22 -5.81 -12.02
C ARG A 16 -7.99 -5.13 -12.62
N HIS A 17 -6.83 -5.23 -11.95
CA HIS A 17 -5.64 -4.46 -12.31
C HIS A 17 -4.43 -5.30 -12.73
N SER A 18 -4.45 -6.62 -12.54
CA SER A 18 -3.33 -7.52 -12.83
C SER A 18 -1.98 -7.14 -12.17
N TYR A 19 -1.98 -6.41 -11.05
CA TYR A 19 -0.73 -5.96 -10.38
C TYR A 19 0.17 -7.11 -9.94
N HIS A 20 -0.39 -8.31 -9.73
CA HIS A 20 0.39 -9.51 -9.46
C HIS A 20 1.44 -9.83 -10.55
N GLU A 21 1.20 -9.48 -11.82
CA GLU A 21 2.15 -9.69 -12.91
C GLU A 21 3.42 -8.83 -12.76
N ILE A 22 3.27 -7.64 -12.17
CA ILE A 22 4.39 -6.73 -11.89
C ILE A 22 5.02 -7.05 -10.53
N TYR A 23 4.20 -7.26 -9.50
CA TYR A 23 4.71 -7.51 -8.14
C TYR A 23 5.46 -8.82 -8.01
N GLU A 24 4.92 -9.91 -8.57
CA GLU A 24 5.43 -11.25 -8.27
C GLU A 24 6.91 -11.45 -8.67
N PRO A 25 7.39 -11.02 -9.86
CA PRO A 25 8.81 -11.10 -10.21
C PRO A 25 9.75 -10.37 -9.23
N HIS A 26 9.30 -9.23 -8.70
CA HIS A 26 10.05 -8.42 -7.74
C HIS A 26 9.95 -8.96 -6.30
N PHE A 27 8.87 -9.63 -5.96
CA PHE A 27 8.59 -10.10 -4.60
C PHE A 27 9.18 -11.49 -4.33
N VAL A 28 9.28 -12.35 -5.34
CA VAL A 28 9.84 -13.70 -5.21
C VAL A 28 11.22 -13.71 -4.53
N PRO A 29 12.19 -12.84 -4.89
CA PRO A 29 13.52 -12.82 -4.24
C PRO A 29 13.50 -12.40 -2.76
N LEU A 30 12.40 -11.82 -2.28
CA LEU A 30 12.25 -11.31 -0.92
C LEU A 30 11.30 -12.16 -0.06
N LYS A 31 10.60 -13.13 -0.67
CA LYS A 31 9.51 -13.89 -0.06
C LYS A 31 9.81 -14.42 1.34
N ASP A 32 10.94 -15.09 1.51
CA ASP A 32 11.34 -15.73 2.78
C ASP A 32 12.27 -14.84 3.63
N LYS A 33 12.58 -13.63 3.19
CA LYS A 33 13.45 -12.70 3.93
C LYS A 33 12.66 -11.97 5.03
N LYS A 34 13.37 -11.57 6.08
CA LYS A 34 12.84 -10.66 7.09
C LYS A 34 12.91 -9.22 6.55
N ILE A 35 11.78 -8.73 6.03
CA ILE A 35 11.66 -7.42 5.40
C ILE A 35 10.57 -6.58 6.06
N ASN A 36 10.64 -5.26 5.85
CA ASN A 36 9.59 -4.32 6.23
C ASN A 36 8.89 -3.81 4.97
N ILE A 37 7.56 -3.86 4.98
CA ILE A 37 6.73 -3.38 3.86
C ILE A 37 5.85 -2.24 4.37
N LEU A 38 5.78 -1.12 3.66
CA LEU A 38 4.80 -0.06 3.92
C LEU A 38 3.69 -0.11 2.88
N GLU A 39 2.44 -0.12 3.33
CA GLU A 39 1.23 0.06 2.51
C GLU A 39 0.56 1.39 2.89
N ILE A 40 0.47 2.30 1.92
CA ILE A 40 -0.31 3.55 2.04
C ILE A 40 -1.68 3.26 1.41
N GLY A 41 -2.74 3.38 2.21
CA GLY A 41 -4.09 2.96 1.81
C GLY A 41 -4.35 1.49 2.20
N ILE A 42 -4.85 1.27 3.41
CA ILE A 42 -5.18 -0.07 3.94
C ILE A 42 -6.63 -0.44 3.60
N PHE A 43 -7.54 0.53 3.73
CA PHE A 43 -8.99 0.36 3.63
C PHE A 43 -9.50 -0.86 4.45
N LYS A 44 -9.99 -1.90 3.78
CA LYS A 44 -10.51 -3.13 4.40
C LYS A 44 -9.43 -4.18 4.70
N GLY A 45 -8.16 -3.87 4.39
CA GLY A 45 -7.01 -4.72 4.71
C GLY A 45 -6.88 -5.99 3.87
N ALA A 46 -7.54 -6.08 2.71
CA ALA A 46 -7.49 -7.25 1.84
C ALA A 46 -6.08 -7.51 1.29
N SER A 47 -5.42 -6.48 0.78
CA SER A 47 -4.03 -6.56 0.30
C SER A 47 -3.05 -6.75 1.46
N THR A 48 -3.21 -6.05 2.57
CA THR A 48 -2.44 -6.30 3.80
C THR A 48 -2.51 -7.78 4.21
N ALA A 49 -3.70 -8.38 4.21
CA ALA A 49 -3.89 -9.79 4.54
C ALA A 49 -3.18 -10.71 3.53
N ALA A 50 -3.28 -10.42 2.23
CA ALA A 50 -2.56 -11.13 1.20
C ALA A 50 -1.03 -11.04 1.40
N PHE A 51 -0.49 -9.84 1.67
CA PHE A 51 0.93 -9.65 1.91
C PHE A 51 1.43 -10.38 3.15
N THR A 52 0.66 -10.41 4.25
CA THR A 52 1.05 -11.22 5.42
C THR A 52 1.15 -12.71 5.10
N LYS A 53 0.35 -13.23 4.15
CA LYS A 53 0.42 -14.64 3.72
C LYS A 53 1.52 -14.88 2.69
N TYR A 54 1.74 -13.93 1.78
CA TYR A 54 2.76 -14.05 0.74
C TYR A 54 4.17 -13.99 1.35
N PHE A 55 4.39 -13.04 2.27
CA PHE A 55 5.66 -12.85 2.97
C PHE A 55 5.56 -13.37 4.41
N PRO A 56 5.89 -14.65 4.67
CA PRO A 56 5.75 -15.24 6.00
C PRO A 56 6.60 -14.54 7.07
N ASN A 57 7.74 -13.96 6.68
CA ASN A 57 8.72 -13.35 7.58
C ASN A 57 8.71 -11.81 7.56
N ALA A 58 7.86 -11.18 6.75
CA ALA A 58 7.78 -9.72 6.69
C ALA A 58 6.98 -9.13 7.86
N HIS A 59 7.34 -7.90 8.22
CA HIS A 59 6.50 -7.01 9.03
C HIS A 59 5.82 -5.99 8.10
N ILE A 60 4.51 -5.90 8.19
CA ILE A 60 3.70 -5.01 7.36
C ILE A 60 3.35 -3.77 8.18
N TYR A 61 3.68 -2.62 7.63
CA TYR A 61 3.38 -1.31 8.13
C TYR A 61 2.29 -0.70 7.27
N GLY A 62 1.32 -0.02 7.89
CA GLY A 62 0.20 0.57 7.16
C GLY A 62 -0.11 1.99 7.61
N ILE A 63 -0.51 2.84 6.68
CA ILE A 63 -1.10 4.16 6.97
C ILE A 63 -2.40 4.34 6.18
N ASP A 64 -3.46 4.76 6.86
CA ASP A 64 -4.74 5.09 6.24
C ASP A 64 -5.45 6.20 7.03
N ILE A 65 -6.26 7.00 6.36
CA ILE A 65 -7.09 8.04 6.99
C ILE A 65 -8.31 7.45 7.71
N PHE A 66 -8.74 6.23 7.33
CA PHE A 66 -9.89 5.51 7.87
C PHE A 66 -11.19 6.33 7.91
N GLU A 67 -11.43 7.16 6.90
CA GLU A 67 -12.68 7.92 6.78
C GLU A 67 -13.84 7.04 6.26
N ARG A 68 -13.52 5.94 5.56
CA ARG A 68 -14.50 5.06 4.89
C ARG A 68 -14.86 3.80 5.69
N ILE A 69 -14.11 3.50 6.75
CA ILE A 69 -14.30 2.32 7.60
C ILE A 69 -13.66 2.56 8.97
N ASN A 70 -14.31 2.10 10.06
CA ASN A 70 -13.69 2.12 11.38
C ASN A 70 -12.56 1.06 11.40
N PRO A 71 -11.31 1.40 11.76
CA PRO A 71 -10.21 0.44 11.80
C PRO A 71 -10.48 -0.77 12.72
N GLU A 72 -11.31 -0.63 13.76
CA GLU A 72 -11.70 -1.76 14.62
C GLU A 72 -12.45 -2.87 13.85
N GLN A 73 -13.06 -2.52 12.71
CA GLN A 73 -13.77 -3.45 11.82
C GLN A 73 -12.85 -4.13 10.81
N VAL A 74 -11.53 -3.89 10.87
CA VAL A 74 -10.54 -4.42 9.93
C VAL A 74 -9.68 -5.47 10.65
N PRO A 75 -10.02 -6.77 10.60
CA PRO A 75 -9.43 -7.78 11.49
C PRO A 75 -7.92 -7.95 11.35
N ILE A 76 -7.38 -7.75 10.14
CA ILE A 76 -5.95 -7.88 9.87
C ILE A 76 -5.10 -6.87 10.65
N LEU A 77 -5.67 -5.75 11.08
CA LEU A 77 -4.98 -4.73 11.87
C LEU A 77 -4.57 -5.22 13.26
N ASN A 78 -5.20 -6.29 13.78
CA ASN A 78 -4.85 -6.92 15.05
C ASN A 78 -3.75 -8.00 14.91
N HIS A 79 -3.24 -8.23 13.70
CA HIS A 79 -2.24 -9.26 13.46
C HIS A 79 -0.87 -8.82 13.99
N LYS A 80 -0.15 -9.71 14.71
CA LYS A 80 1.13 -9.39 15.38
C LYS A 80 2.26 -8.86 14.48
N ARG A 81 2.18 -9.13 13.17
CA ARG A 81 3.14 -8.63 12.15
C ARG A 81 2.61 -7.43 11.37
N VAL A 82 1.54 -6.82 11.86
CA VAL A 82 0.93 -5.63 11.26
C VAL A 82 1.03 -4.50 12.28
N THR A 83 1.64 -3.40 11.88
CA THR A 83 1.66 -2.16 12.66
C THR A 83 1.09 -1.07 11.77
N TRP A 84 0.16 -0.28 12.29
CA TRP A 84 -0.52 0.71 11.48
C TRP A 84 -0.73 2.01 12.26
N MET A 85 -0.99 3.08 11.53
CA MET A 85 -1.41 4.35 12.11
C MET A 85 -2.55 4.96 11.32
N LYS A 86 -3.43 5.67 12.02
CA LYS A 86 -4.41 6.55 11.37
C LYS A 86 -3.71 7.86 11.00
N GLY A 87 -3.63 8.20 9.73
CA GLY A 87 -2.92 9.39 9.27
C GLY A 87 -3.08 9.71 7.80
N ASP A 88 -2.88 10.97 7.45
CA ASP A 88 -2.88 11.48 6.08
C ASP A 88 -1.45 11.44 5.53
N SER A 89 -1.19 10.51 4.60
CA SER A 89 0.13 10.33 3.99
C SER A 89 0.63 11.56 3.23
N THR A 90 -0.26 12.50 2.90
CA THR A 90 0.07 13.73 2.17
C THR A 90 0.48 14.90 3.08
N LYS A 91 0.45 14.73 4.41
CA LYS A 91 0.72 15.79 5.41
C LYS A 91 1.86 15.46 6.37
N LYS A 92 2.99 14.96 5.86
CA LYS A 92 4.17 14.57 6.65
C LYS A 92 3.78 13.72 7.88
N PRO A 93 3.34 12.47 7.67
CA PRO A 93 3.04 11.61 8.79
C PRO A 93 4.29 11.34 9.63
N GLU A 94 4.10 11.13 10.93
CA GLU A 94 5.14 10.72 11.86
C GLU A 94 5.43 9.22 11.69
N TYR A 95 6.02 8.84 10.56
CA TYR A 95 6.47 7.47 10.32
C TYR A 95 7.36 6.99 11.47
N TRP A 96 7.32 5.69 11.76
CA TRP A 96 8.14 5.05 12.79
C TRP A 96 9.63 5.44 12.62
N PRO A 97 10.24 6.15 13.59
CA PRO A 97 11.56 6.77 13.44
C PRO A 97 12.66 5.78 13.04
N ASP A 98 12.62 4.57 13.59
CA ASP A 98 13.68 3.57 13.42
C ASP A 98 13.37 2.51 12.34
N VAL A 99 12.45 2.79 11.43
CA VAL A 99 12.03 1.85 10.39
C VAL A 99 12.38 2.37 9.01
N GLU A 100 13.08 1.52 8.25
CA GLU A 100 13.23 1.62 6.81
C GLU A 100 12.49 0.47 6.13
N PHE A 101 12.02 0.71 4.90
CA PHE A 101 11.18 -0.21 4.15
C PHE A 101 11.93 -0.81 2.96
N ASP A 102 11.80 -2.12 2.79
CA ASP A 102 12.26 -2.85 1.60
C ASP A 102 11.28 -2.65 0.44
N ILE A 103 9.99 -2.51 0.75
CA ILE A 103 8.91 -2.28 -0.21
C ILE A 103 8.00 -1.17 0.33
N ILE A 104 7.67 -0.20 -0.51
CA ILE A 104 6.60 0.78 -0.26
C ILE A 104 5.58 0.67 -1.39
N ILE A 105 4.30 0.59 -1.04
CA ILE A 105 3.18 0.55 -1.99
C ILE A 105 2.27 1.73 -1.68
N ASP A 106 2.10 2.64 -2.64
CA ASP A 106 1.15 3.75 -2.60
C ASP A 106 -0.13 3.40 -3.36
N ASP A 107 -1.13 2.96 -2.61
CA ASP A 107 -2.50 2.65 -3.03
C ASP A 107 -3.48 3.61 -2.33
N GLY A 108 -3.06 4.88 -2.16
CA GLY A 108 -3.76 5.89 -1.39
C GLY A 108 -4.92 6.57 -2.14
N ARG A 109 -4.80 7.88 -2.38
CA ARG A 109 -5.89 8.69 -2.98
C ARG A 109 -5.90 8.66 -4.51
N HIS A 110 -4.84 8.17 -5.14
CA HIS A 110 -4.67 8.09 -6.60
C HIS A 110 -4.82 9.43 -7.34
N THR A 111 -4.54 10.57 -6.69
CA THR A 111 -4.37 11.84 -7.41
C THR A 111 -2.89 12.11 -7.63
N PRO A 112 -2.49 12.72 -8.76
CA PRO A 112 -1.09 13.04 -9.01
C PRO A 112 -0.44 13.84 -7.87
N PHE A 113 -1.18 14.80 -7.30
CA PHE A 113 -0.70 15.58 -6.17
C PHE A 113 -0.54 14.73 -4.91
N SER A 114 -1.51 13.87 -4.59
CA SER A 114 -1.41 12.96 -3.44
C SER A 114 -0.24 11.99 -3.59
N ASN A 115 -0.08 11.38 -4.76
CA ASN A 115 1.02 10.44 -5.02
C ASN A 115 2.38 11.15 -4.90
N LEU A 116 2.50 12.38 -5.43
CA LEU A 116 3.71 13.20 -5.24
C LEU A 116 3.99 13.46 -3.76
N MET A 117 2.97 13.82 -2.99
CA MET A 117 3.13 14.18 -1.58
C MET A 117 3.45 12.96 -0.71
N SER A 118 2.74 11.84 -0.90
CA SER A 118 3.03 10.55 -0.28
C SER A 118 4.46 10.10 -0.61
N PHE A 119 4.86 10.15 -1.88
CA PHE A 119 6.22 9.82 -2.30
C PHE A 119 7.25 10.70 -1.57
N ARG A 120 7.06 12.02 -1.55
CA ARG A 120 7.98 12.96 -0.91
C ARG A 120 8.23 12.66 0.58
N TYR A 121 7.23 12.14 1.30
CA TYR A 121 7.38 11.81 2.72
C TYR A 121 7.78 10.37 2.99
N ALA A 122 7.35 9.41 2.17
CA ALA A 122 7.64 7.99 2.36
C ALA A 122 8.98 7.58 1.75
N PHE A 123 9.37 8.14 0.61
CA PHE A 123 10.61 7.78 -0.10
C PHE A 123 11.89 7.92 0.73
N PRO A 124 12.05 8.95 1.61
CA PRO A 124 13.20 9.02 2.51
C PRO A 124 13.33 7.85 3.50
N ARG A 125 12.30 7.03 3.66
CA ARG A 125 12.30 5.81 4.48
C ARG A 125 12.53 4.53 3.67
N LEU A 126 12.64 4.63 2.35
CA LEU A 126 12.94 3.49 1.49
C LEU A 126 14.42 3.13 1.62
N LYS A 127 14.70 1.83 1.80
CA LYS A 127 16.08 1.34 1.75
C LYS A 127 16.69 1.61 0.38
N LYS A 128 18.02 1.71 0.33
CA LYS A 128 18.78 1.97 -0.91
C LYS A 128 18.41 1.03 -2.07
N ASP A 129 18.23 -0.26 -1.77
CA ASP A 129 17.84 -1.30 -2.74
C ASP A 129 16.35 -1.66 -2.66
N GLY A 130 15.56 -0.80 -2.00
CA GLY A 130 14.13 -0.97 -1.83
C GLY A 130 13.35 -0.60 -3.10
N MET A 131 12.09 -1.02 -3.14
CA MET A 131 11.20 -0.79 -4.25
C MET A 131 10.00 0.06 -3.83
N TYR A 132 9.67 1.07 -4.62
CA TYR A 132 8.48 1.90 -4.43
C TYR A 132 7.51 1.68 -5.60
N PHE A 133 6.30 1.23 -5.28
CA PHE A 133 5.22 1.07 -6.24
C PHE A 133 4.17 2.15 -6.01
N ILE A 134 3.69 2.76 -7.10
CA ILE A 134 2.55 3.68 -7.07
C ILE A 134 1.46 3.02 -7.90
N GLU A 135 0.33 2.69 -7.27
CA GLU A 135 -0.83 2.11 -7.93
C GLU A 135 -1.72 3.20 -8.54
N ASP A 136 -2.50 2.80 -9.55
CA ASP A 136 -3.48 3.64 -10.23
C ASP A 136 -2.89 4.99 -10.65
N VAL A 137 -1.76 4.98 -11.37
CA VAL A 137 -1.19 6.18 -11.97
C VAL A 137 -1.96 6.56 -13.22
N TRP A 138 -2.50 7.79 -13.23
CA TRP A 138 -3.35 8.29 -14.31
C TRP A 138 -2.50 8.95 -15.39
N ALA A 139 -2.92 8.78 -16.64
CA ALA A 139 -2.34 9.48 -17.79
C ALA A 139 -2.64 10.98 -17.68
N LEU A 140 -1.65 11.77 -17.24
CA LEU A 140 -1.78 13.21 -16.99
C LEU A 140 -2.20 14.00 -18.24
N ASP A 141 -1.81 13.53 -19.42
CA ASP A 141 -2.20 14.08 -20.72
C ASP A 141 -3.71 13.95 -21.02
N LYS A 142 -4.40 13.03 -20.35
CA LYS A 142 -5.80 12.72 -20.61
C LYS A 142 -6.78 13.32 -19.61
N MET A 143 -6.31 13.99 -18.55
CA MET A 143 -7.20 14.52 -17.50
C MET A 143 -6.92 15.95 -17.07
N ARG A 144 -7.99 16.75 -17.02
CA ARG A 144 -8.05 17.99 -16.25
C ARG A 144 -8.13 17.63 -14.75
N PHE A 145 -7.56 18.44 -13.87
CA PHE A 145 -7.44 18.21 -12.41
C PHE A 145 -8.73 17.88 -11.64
N GLU A 146 -9.91 17.93 -12.28
CA GLU A 146 -11.22 17.63 -11.70
C GLU A 146 -11.88 16.40 -12.34
N HIS A 147 -11.37 15.20 -12.07
CA HIS A 147 -12.02 13.96 -12.52
C HIS A 147 -13.14 13.50 -11.57
N GLN A 148 -14.21 12.88 -12.09
CA GLN A 148 -15.37 12.46 -11.27
C GLN A 148 -15.01 11.44 -10.17
N TRP A 149 -13.96 10.64 -10.37
CA TRP A 149 -13.45 9.70 -9.36
C TRP A 149 -12.98 10.42 -8.09
N THR A 150 -12.26 11.53 -8.24
CA THR A 150 -11.76 12.31 -7.09
C THR A 150 -12.89 13.03 -6.35
N LYS A 151 -14.02 13.29 -7.03
CA LYS A 151 -15.23 13.90 -6.44
C LYS A 151 -16.11 12.90 -5.68
N THR A 152 -16.02 11.61 -5.97
CA THR A 152 -16.97 10.59 -5.48
C THR A 152 -16.36 9.59 -4.51
N ARG A 153 -15.03 9.56 -4.37
CA ARG A 153 -14.31 8.61 -3.51
C ARG A 153 -13.14 9.31 -2.79
N PRO A 154 -13.42 10.14 -1.76
CA PRO A 154 -12.40 10.90 -1.03
C PRO A 154 -11.38 10.05 -0.27
#